data_AF-A0A5D8ZI41-F1
#
_entry.id   AF-A0A5D8ZI41-F1
#
_cell.length_a   1.000
_cell.length_b   1.000
_cell.length_c   1.000
_cell.angle_alpha   90.00
_cell.angle_beta   90.00
_cell.angle_gamma   90.00
#
_symmetry.space_group_name_H-M   'P 1'
#
loop_
_entity.id
_entity.type
_entity.pdbx_description
1 polymer ?
#
loop_
_entity_poly.entity_id
_entity_poly.type
_entity_poly.pdbx_seq_one_letter_code
_entity_poly.pdbx_strand_id
1 'polypeptide(L)'
;MLKISTKLIFAMLALSPAVAFAQAGSVGINTVNPGSTMDINGSLAASYKAVNTTSYNLTSSDFHISYNGGADAIFNLPSAISGVGNFKGRIYRIKNNTNFKITVFSAAPETINGSTTISIPANQSVELVNTGLTGTNSTWELLSTGSSSTGDYIIVKPNAAQSVSTGSDVTFGSVIASNNITYNSGVFNLKAGKTYVLRCQLHATDFSLAGGFFIYEWVDASNNSVLPSSTTGVVDAINNYPATSLGGQPEAYAIYRPTVDTSVKVRLGGAGTAQLNPGIGFMTVTELAGGNGNGGTTIINNNITASNGLTLSGTDVKLGGTLSQTTDIATAGNNLSINGTGKVLVGTNIVPAGASSAKIVIDNGTTNGALQIKDGTQQLGYVLTSDSNGLATWSSTVTTAFANNWTSYTGTLVNPFTGATGGGGLATGISVTIPAKGWYFFRAGLTIASECNDYVFYINGIGEVWKTYCNVTTVANMSPRDQNRVLYFSTPGTYPVLAIKTNGVVPAFNIGNPSFYLDFVKFQN
;
A
#
# COMPACT_ATOMS: atom_id res chain seq x y z
N MET A 1 -8.73 -46.01 -84.64
CA MET A 1 -9.43 -46.75 -83.56
C MET A 1 -8.40 -47.58 -82.80
N LEU A 2 -8.00 -47.13 -81.61
CA LEU A 2 -7.03 -47.85 -80.78
C LEU A 2 -7.77 -49.00 -80.06
N LYS A 3 -7.44 -50.26 -80.37
CA LYS A 3 -7.98 -51.43 -79.65
C LYS A 3 -7.30 -51.52 -78.28
N ILE A 4 -7.90 -50.89 -77.27
CA ILE A 4 -7.50 -51.10 -75.87
C ILE A 4 -7.88 -52.53 -75.51
N SER A 5 -6.89 -53.36 -75.14
CA SER A 5 -7.14 -54.75 -74.80
C SER A 5 -7.97 -54.85 -73.51
N THR A 6 -8.96 -55.74 -73.48
CA THR A 6 -9.84 -55.99 -72.33
C THR A 6 -9.03 -56.31 -71.06
N LYS A 7 -7.84 -56.89 -71.21
CA LYS A 7 -6.92 -57.19 -70.10
C LYS A 7 -6.32 -55.94 -69.45
N LEU A 8 -6.09 -54.87 -70.22
CA LEU A 8 -5.58 -53.60 -69.70
C LEU A 8 -6.65 -52.84 -68.89
N ILE A 9 -7.91 -52.91 -69.35
CA ILE A 9 -9.08 -52.35 -68.64
C ILE A 9 -9.33 -53.14 -67.35
N PHE A 10 -9.23 -54.47 -67.40
CA PHE A 10 -9.36 -55.32 -66.21
C PHE A 10 -8.24 -55.06 -65.18
N ALA A 11 -7.01 -54.84 -65.63
CA ALA A 11 -5.91 -54.47 -64.74
C ALA A 11 -6.10 -53.09 -64.09
N MET A 12 -6.59 -52.10 -64.83
CA MET A 12 -6.90 -50.77 -64.26
C MET A 12 -8.08 -50.82 -63.28
N LEU A 13 -9.12 -51.64 -63.54
CA LEU A 13 -10.24 -51.86 -62.63
C LEU A 13 -9.89 -52.74 -61.42
N ALA A 14 -8.87 -53.60 -61.53
CA ALA A 14 -8.39 -54.42 -60.42
C ALA A 14 -7.37 -53.67 -59.52
N LEU A 15 -6.66 -52.66 -60.04
CA LEU A 15 -5.79 -51.79 -59.25
C LEU A 15 -6.49 -50.54 -58.70
N SER A 16 -7.65 -50.15 -59.23
CA SER A 16 -8.40 -48.98 -58.71
C SER A 16 -8.84 -49.11 -57.24
N PRO A 17 -9.15 -50.31 -56.69
CA PRO A 17 -9.37 -50.49 -55.25
C PRO A 17 -8.07 -50.51 -54.43
N ALA A 18 -6.89 -50.63 -55.03
CA ALA A 18 -5.64 -50.58 -54.27
C ALA A 18 -5.16 -49.13 -54.05
N VAL A 19 -5.55 -48.20 -54.93
CA VAL A 19 -5.11 -46.78 -54.88
C VAL A 19 -6.18 -45.86 -54.28
N ALA A 20 -7.46 -46.24 -54.34
CA ALA A 20 -8.55 -45.46 -53.75
C ALA A 20 -8.71 -45.65 -52.23
N PHE A 21 -8.25 -46.76 -51.66
CA PHE A 21 -8.44 -47.08 -50.23
C PHE A 21 -7.37 -46.47 -49.31
N ALA A 22 -6.33 -45.82 -49.85
CA ALA A 22 -5.31 -45.14 -49.06
C ALA A 22 -5.70 -43.71 -48.62
N GLN A 23 -6.83 -43.16 -49.10
CA GLN A 23 -7.11 -41.72 -49.02
C GLN A 23 -8.22 -41.35 -48.02
N ALA A 24 -8.88 -42.33 -47.40
CA ALA A 24 -9.95 -42.09 -46.42
C ALA A 24 -10.03 -43.15 -45.29
N GLY A 25 -8.96 -43.93 -45.07
CA GLY A 25 -8.89 -45.00 -44.08
C GLY A 25 -7.62 -44.92 -43.22
N SER A 26 -7.66 -45.56 -42.05
CA SER A 26 -6.54 -45.61 -41.11
C SER A 26 -5.25 -46.14 -41.75
N VAL A 27 -4.15 -45.42 -41.55
CA VAL A 27 -2.81 -45.81 -42.03
C VAL A 27 -2.09 -46.59 -40.94
N GLY A 28 -1.88 -47.90 -41.16
CA GLY A 28 -1.09 -48.75 -40.30
C GLY A 28 0.34 -48.94 -40.84
N ILE A 29 1.35 -48.64 -40.02
CA ILE A 29 2.75 -49.01 -40.27
C ILE A 29 3.09 -50.17 -39.33
N ASN A 30 3.45 -51.32 -39.92
CA ASN A 30 3.72 -52.57 -39.20
C ASN A 30 2.52 -53.10 -38.37
N THR A 31 1.29 -52.78 -38.80
CA THR A 31 0.04 -53.32 -38.27
C THR A 31 -1.02 -53.38 -39.38
N VAL A 32 -1.72 -54.51 -39.48
CA VAL A 32 -2.79 -54.73 -40.48
C VAL A 32 -4.16 -54.24 -40.01
N ASN A 33 -4.32 -54.03 -38.70
CA ASN A 33 -5.55 -53.56 -38.08
C ASN A 33 -5.23 -52.32 -37.22
N PRO A 34 -4.99 -51.16 -37.85
CA PRO A 34 -4.64 -49.93 -37.14
C PRO A 34 -5.76 -49.51 -36.17
N GLY A 35 -5.42 -49.29 -34.90
CA GLY A 35 -6.38 -48.88 -33.86
C GLY A 35 -6.73 -47.38 -33.87
N SER A 36 -6.11 -46.61 -34.75
CA SER A 36 -6.30 -45.16 -34.92
C SER A 36 -6.10 -44.77 -36.39
N THR A 37 -6.46 -43.53 -36.77
CA THR A 37 -6.29 -43.04 -38.14
C THR A 37 -4.84 -43.11 -38.63
N MET A 38 -3.87 -43.08 -37.70
CA MET A 38 -2.47 -43.41 -37.94
C MET A 38 -1.98 -44.27 -36.78
N ASP A 39 -1.49 -45.47 -37.09
CA ASP A 39 -0.97 -46.43 -36.10
C ASP A 39 0.44 -46.86 -36.53
N ILE A 40 1.44 -46.59 -35.69
CA ILE A 40 2.83 -46.97 -35.93
C ILE A 40 3.22 -47.98 -34.85
N ASN A 41 3.30 -49.26 -35.23
CA ASN A 41 3.79 -50.31 -34.35
C ASN A 41 5.32 -50.45 -34.50
N GLY A 42 6.04 -49.42 -34.08
CA GLY A 42 7.49 -49.30 -34.20
C GLY A 42 8.01 -47.91 -33.81
N SER A 43 9.30 -47.66 -34.04
CA SER A 43 9.93 -46.37 -33.71
C SER A 43 9.52 -45.25 -34.67
N LEU A 44 9.32 -44.03 -34.13
CA LEU A 44 9.10 -42.81 -34.89
C LEU A 44 10.35 -41.91 -34.82
N ALA A 45 10.92 -41.57 -35.98
CA ALA A 45 12.00 -40.59 -36.09
C ALA A 45 11.42 -39.23 -36.50
N ALA A 46 11.21 -38.34 -35.54
CA ALA A 46 10.76 -36.98 -35.79
C ALA A 46 11.95 -36.01 -35.97
N SER A 47 11.68 -34.84 -36.56
CA SER A 47 12.70 -33.80 -36.79
C SER A 47 13.37 -33.37 -35.47
N TYR A 48 14.69 -33.45 -35.41
CA TYR A 48 15.51 -32.98 -34.30
C TYR A 48 16.51 -31.94 -34.79
N LYS A 49 16.55 -30.76 -34.14
CA LYS A 49 17.42 -29.65 -34.54
C LYS A 49 18.13 -29.04 -33.35
N ALA A 50 19.45 -28.96 -33.43
CA ALA A 50 20.26 -28.19 -32.48
C ALA A 50 20.36 -26.72 -32.96
N VAL A 51 20.14 -25.78 -32.05
CA VAL A 51 20.18 -24.34 -32.31
C VAL A 51 21.17 -23.68 -31.35
N ASN A 52 22.09 -22.89 -31.90
CA ASN A 52 23.12 -22.20 -31.12
C ASN A 52 23.01 -20.67 -31.22
N THR A 53 22.13 -20.16 -32.10
CA THR A 53 21.88 -18.73 -32.29
C THR A 53 20.91 -18.19 -31.23
N THR A 54 21.13 -16.97 -30.76
CA THR A 54 20.28 -16.31 -29.74
C THR A 54 18.93 -15.86 -30.27
N SER A 55 18.69 -15.90 -31.58
CA SER A 55 17.38 -15.68 -32.17
C SER A 55 17.05 -16.83 -33.13
N TYR A 56 15.84 -17.37 -33.03
CA TYR A 56 15.37 -18.48 -33.86
C TYR A 56 13.87 -18.37 -34.15
N ASN A 57 13.49 -18.52 -35.42
CA ASN A 57 12.08 -18.59 -35.83
C ASN A 57 11.70 -20.04 -36.08
N LEU A 58 10.71 -20.56 -35.35
CA LEU A 58 10.22 -21.92 -35.53
C LEU A 58 9.49 -22.04 -36.87
N THR A 59 9.75 -23.13 -37.59
CA THR A 59 9.17 -23.38 -38.91
C THR A 59 8.27 -24.62 -38.91
N SER A 60 7.59 -24.87 -40.03
CA SER A 60 6.77 -26.08 -40.21
C SER A 60 7.55 -27.39 -40.23
N SER A 61 8.88 -27.36 -40.40
CA SER A 61 9.74 -28.55 -40.39
C SER A 61 10.30 -28.90 -39.01
N ASP A 62 10.12 -28.02 -38.02
CA ASP A 62 10.62 -28.23 -36.67
C ASP A 62 9.66 -29.14 -35.89
N PHE A 63 10.22 -29.99 -35.04
CA PHE A 63 9.46 -30.78 -34.07
C PHE A 63 10.14 -30.76 -32.71
N HIS A 64 11.40 -31.22 -32.62
CA HIS A 64 12.24 -31.10 -31.45
C HIS A 64 13.39 -30.13 -31.70
N ILE A 65 13.50 -29.11 -30.84
CA ILE A 65 14.54 -28.09 -30.91
C ILE A 65 15.32 -28.11 -29.60
N SER A 66 16.64 -28.24 -29.71
CA SER A 66 17.58 -28.22 -28.59
C SER A 66 18.45 -26.97 -28.66
N TYR A 67 18.27 -26.05 -27.72
CA TYR A 67 19.12 -24.86 -27.61
C TYR A 67 20.41 -25.17 -26.85
N ASN A 68 21.56 -24.85 -27.45
CA ASN A 68 22.90 -25.09 -26.90
C ASN A 68 23.80 -23.84 -27.03
N GLY A 69 23.21 -22.64 -27.10
CA GLY A 69 23.97 -21.40 -27.25
C GLY A 69 24.58 -20.87 -25.95
N GLY A 70 25.32 -19.76 -26.07
CA GLY A 70 26.10 -19.17 -24.98
C GLY A 70 25.52 -17.90 -24.35
N ALA A 71 24.24 -17.60 -24.57
CA ALA A 71 23.58 -16.41 -24.02
C ALA A 71 22.06 -16.62 -23.95
N ASP A 72 21.32 -15.63 -23.42
CA ASP A 72 19.85 -15.63 -23.47
C ASP A 72 19.37 -15.66 -24.93
N ALA A 73 18.28 -16.39 -25.17
CA ALA A 73 17.74 -16.61 -26.51
C ALA A 73 16.26 -16.22 -26.65
N ILE A 74 15.87 -15.89 -27.88
CA ILE A 74 14.54 -15.50 -28.30
C ILE A 74 14.07 -16.45 -29.40
N PHE A 75 13.00 -17.18 -29.12
CA PHE A 75 12.39 -18.12 -30.06
C PHE A 75 11.02 -17.60 -30.47
N ASN A 76 10.74 -17.45 -31.76
CA ASN A 76 9.45 -16.94 -32.24
C ASN A 76 8.61 -18.09 -32.82
N LEU A 77 7.38 -18.23 -32.33
CA LEU A 77 6.40 -19.14 -32.90
C LEU A 77 5.88 -18.57 -34.23
N PRO A 78 5.56 -19.43 -35.22
CA PRO A 78 4.95 -18.98 -36.46
C PRO A 78 3.53 -18.46 -36.21
N SER A 79 3.12 -17.44 -36.98
CA SER A 79 1.75 -16.93 -36.97
C SER A 79 0.75 -18.01 -37.36
N ALA A 80 -0.36 -18.08 -36.62
CA ALA A 80 -1.46 -18.98 -36.91
C ALA A 80 -2.14 -18.63 -38.25
N ILE A 81 -2.44 -19.66 -39.04
CA ILE A 81 -3.01 -19.53 -40.39
C ILE A 81 -4.49 -19.94 -40.34
N SER A 82 -5.38 -19.15 -40.93
CA SER A 82 -6.79 -19.52 -41.12
C SER A 82 -6.98 -20.27 -42.44
N GLY A 83 -7.94 -21.22 -42.48
CA GLY A 83 -8.27 -21.96 -43.69
C GLY A 83 -7.25 -23.05 -44.07
N VAL A 84 -7.05 -23.26 -45.36
CA VAL A 84 -6.16 -24.31 -45.89
C VAL A 84 -4.72 -24.04 -45.44
N GLY A 85 -4.09 -25.02 -44.79
CA GLY A 85 -2.75 -24.87 -44.22
C GLY A 85 -2.72 -24.44 -42.75
N ASN A 86 -3.89 -24.30 -42.10
CA ASN A 86 -3.98 -24.23 -40.64
C ASN A 86 -3.29 -25.45 -40.02
N PHE A 87 -2.43 -25.21 -39.05
CA PHE A 87 -1.61 -26.23 -38.41
C PHE A 87 -2.09 -26.57 -36.99
N LYS A 88 -3.41 -26.53 -36.77
CA LYS A 88 -4.08 -27.04 -35.58
C LYS A 88 -3.51 -28.40 -35.17
N GLY A 89 -3.11 -28.52 -33.91
CA GLY A 89 -2.51 -29.72 -33.36
C GLY A 89 -1.01 -29.86 -33.61
N ARG A 90 -0.34 -28.89 -34.28
CA ARG A 90 1.12 -28.91 -34.42
C ARG A 90 1.78 -28.76 -33.06
N ILE A 91 2.73 -29.64 -32.78
CA ILE A 91 3.49 -29.68 -31.54
C ILE A 91 4.94 -29.23 -31.79
N TYR A 92 5.44 -28.38 -30.90
CA TYR A 92 6.86 -28.06 -30.79
C TYR A 92 7.39 -28.44 -29.41
N ARG A 93 8.51 -29.16 -29.39
CA ARG A 93 9.29 -29.48 -28.19
C ARG A 93 10.54 -28.61 -28.17
N ILE A 94 10.69 -27.79 -27.15
CA ILE A 94 11.84 -26.91 -27.01
C ILE A 94 12.57 -27.29 -25.73
N LYS A 95 13.83 -27.74 -25.86
CA LYS A 95 14.72 -28.03 -24.73
C LYS A 95 15.80 -26.97 -24.64
N ASN A 96 15.95 -26.40 -23.45
CA ASN A 96 17.07 -25.56 -23.09
C ASN A 96 18.14 -26.42 -22.39
N ASN A 97 19.29 -26.64 -23.01
CA ASN A 97 20.42 -27.36 -22.39
C ASN A 97 21.49 -26.41 -21.84
N THR A 98 21.16 -25.14 -21.71
CA THR A 98 22.11 -24.10 -21.33
C THR A 98 21.82 -23.59 -19.92
N ASN A 99 22.74 -22.77 -19.39
CA ASN A 99 22.55 -22.02 -18.16
C ASN A 99 21.83 -20.67 -18.39
N PHE A 100 21.43 -20.38 -19.62
CA PHE A 100 20.78 -19.14 -20.03
C PHE A 100 19.27 -19.32 -20.17
N LYS A 101 18.54 -18.22 -20.37
CA LYS A 101 17.08 -18.24 -20.50
C LYS A 101 16.67 -18.23 -21.97
N ILE A 102 15.67 -19.05 -22.34
CA ILE A 102 14.96 -18.88 -23.62
C ILE A 102 13.65 -18.15 -23.35
N THR A 103 13.34 -17.16 -24.16
CA THR A 103 12.04 -16.48 -24.18
C THR A 103 11.35 -16.84 -25.49
N VAL A 104 10.19 -17.48 -25.39
CA VAL A 104 9.39 -17.85 -26.55
C VAL A 104 8.31 -16.80 -26.76
N PHE A 105 8.22 -16.22 -27.95
CA PHE A 105 7.21 -15.24 -28.34
C PHE A 105 6.15 -15.87 -29.24
N SER A 106 4.88 -15.55 -28.98
CA SER A 106 3.82 -15.70 -30.00
C SER A 106 3.90 -14.56 -31.01
N ALA A 107 3.40 -14.79 -32.21
CA ALA A 107 3.23 -13.71 -33.19
C ALA A 107 2.12 -12.75 -32.73
N ALA A 108 2.29 -11.44 -32.87
CA ALA A 108 1.22 -10.49 -32.53
C ALA A 108 0.04 -10.62 -33.54
N PRO A 109 -1.23 -10.57 -33.09
CA PRO A 109 -1.72 -10.30 -31.73
C PRO A 109 -1.99 -11.56 -30.88
N GLU A 110 -1.41 -12.68 -31.25
CA GLU A 110 -1.68 -14.00 -30.67
C GLU A 110 -1.07 -14.21 -29.29
N THR A 111 -1.53 -15.24 -28.58
CA THR A 111 -1.06 -15.60 -27.24
C THR A 111 -0.79 -17.09 -27.05
N ILE A 112 0.05 -17.39 -26.06
CA ILE A 112 0.33 -18.70 -25.45
C ILE A 112 -0.39 -18.72 -24.09
N ASN A 113 -1.48 -19.48 -23.95
CA ASN A 113 -2.32 -19.47 -22.74
C ASN A 113 -2.64 -18.04 -22.21
N GLY A 114 -2.98 -17.12 -23.12
CA GLY A 114 -3.30 -15.72 -22.78
C GLY A 114 -2.11 -14.77 -22.58
N SER A 115 -0.87 -15.26 -22.66
CA SER A 115 0.36 -14.45 -22.58
C SER A 115 1.05 -14.31 -23.94
N THR A 116 1.68 -13.16 -24.24
CA THR A 116 2.43 -12.98 -25.51
C THR A 116 3.78 -13.69 -25.51
N THR A 117 4.26 -14.10 -24.34
CA THR A 117 5.53 -14.83 -24.19
C THR A 117 5.46 -15.86 -23.08
N ILE A 118 6.36 -16.84 -23.15
CA ILE A 118 6.71 -17.72 -22.02
C ILE A 118 8.23 -17.79 -21.87
N SER A 119 8.70 -18.14 -20.69
CA SER A 119 10.13 -18.35 -20.42
C SER A 119 10.43 -19.82 -20.16
N ILE A 120 11.53 -20.31 -20.75
CA ILE A 120 12.12 -21.62 -20.50
C ILE A 120 13.44 -21.40 -19.75
N PRO A 121 13.48 -21.62 -18.44
CA PRO A 121 14.70 -21.50 -17.64
C PRO A 121 15.79 -22.48 -18.06
N ALA A 122 16.98 -22.28 -17.51
CA ALA A 122 18.12 -23.16 -17.70
C ALA A 122 17.76 -24.64 -17.45
N ASN A 123 18.23 -25.53 -18.32
CA ASN A 123 18.04 -26.98 -18.21
C ASN A 123 16.57 -27.46 -18.21
N GLN A 124 15.61 -26.63 -18.61
CA GLN A 124 14.19 -27.00 -18.71
C GLN A 124 13.76 -27.23 -20.17
N SER A 125 12.59 -27.84 -20.35
CA SER A 125 11.92 -28.00 -21.64
C SER A 125 10.45 -27.68 -21.55
N VAL A 126 9.87 -27.33 -22.70
CA VAL A 126 8.42 -27.15 -22.85
C VAL A 126 7.92 -27.88 -24.09
N GLU A 127 6.66 -28.27 -24.04
CA GLU A 127 5.89 -28.73 -25.20
C GLU A 127 4.73 -27.77 -25.45
N LEU A 128 4.64 -27.25 -26.67
CA LEU A 128 3.62 -26.30 -27.11
C LEU A 128 2.78 -26.91 -28.22
N VAL A 129 1.47 -26.67 -28.21
CA VAL A 129 0.56 -27.10 -29.28
C VAL A 129 -0.22 -25.93 -29.86
N ASN A 130 -0.44 -25.92 -31.17
CA ASN A 130 -1.31 -24.93 -31.81
C ASN A 130 -2.79 -25.33 -31.67
N THR A 131 -3.64 -24.40 -31.27
CA THR A 131 -5.09 -24.64 -31.04
C THR A 131 -5.93 -24.60 -32.32
N GLY A 132 -5.36 -24.07 -33.40
CA GLY A 132 -6.05 -23.78 -34.65
C GLY A 132 -6.83 -22.46 -34.65
N LEU A 133 -6.84 -21.72 -33.55
CA LEU A 133 -7.42 -20.37 -33.46
C LEU A 133 -6.47 -19.33 -34.07
N THR A 134 -7.01 -18.16 -34.41
CA THR A 134 -6.25 -17.00 -34.92
C THR A 134 -6.66 -15.72 -34.18
N GLY A 135 -5.93 -14.63 -34.44
CA GLY A 135 -6.22 -13.31 -33.85
C GLY A 135 -5.78 -13.20 -32.39
N THR A 136 -6.56 -12.51 -31.56
CA THR A 136 -6.23 -12.22 -30.15
C THR A 136 -6.45 -13.40 -29.19
N ASN A 137 -6.80 -14.57 -29.72
CA ASN A 137 -7.05 -15.78 -28.92
C ASN A 137 -5.74 -16.45 -28.50
N SER A 138 -5.83 -17.44 -27.61
CA SER A 138 -4.73 -18.39 -27.36
C SER A 138 -4.59 -19.32 -28.56
N THR A 139 -3.72 -18.93 -29.49
CA THR A 139 -3.40 -19.72 -30.69
C THR A 139 -2.42 -20.84 -30.34
N TRP A 140 -1.74 -20.72 -29.20
CA TRP A 140 -0.84 -21.72 -28.64
C TRP A 140 -1.21 -22.08 -27.21
N GLU A 141 -1.06 -23.35 -26.87
CA GLU A 141 -1.24 -23.88 -25.53
C GLU A 141 0.05 -24.55 -25.03
N LEU A 142 0.36 -24.35 -23.75
CA LEU A 142 1.44 -25.05 -23.06
C LEU A 142 0.93 -26.41 -22.57
N LEU A 143 1.45 -27.50 -23.13
CA LEU A 143 1.04 -28.86 -22.80
C LEU A 143 1.81 -29.44 -21.61
N SER A 144 3.12 -29.24 -21.57
CA SER A 144 3.96 -29.77 -20.50
C SER A 144 5.22 -28.94 -20.30
N THR A 145 5.72 -28.98 -19.07
CA THR A 145 7.06 -28.49 -18.72
C THR A 145 7.86 -29.67 -18.19
N GLY A 146 9.12 -29.76 -18.62
CA GLY A 146 10.06 -30.79 -18.18
C GLY A 146 11.24 -30.13 -17.47
N SER A 147 11.54 -30.57 -16.25
CA SER A 147 12.80 -30.25 -15.59
C SER A 147 13.66 -31.51 -15.56
N SER A 148 14.91 -31.42 -15.99
CA SER A 148 15.90 -32.41 -15.58
C SER A 148 16.32 -32.02 -14.17
N SER A 149 15.85 -32.75 -13.15
CA SER A 149 16.13 -32.46 -11.73
C SER A 149 17.65 -32.43 -11.47
N THR A 150 18.19 -31.24 -11.18
CA THR A 150 19.60 -31.03 -10.82
C THR A 150 19.76 -30.59 -9.36
N GLY A 151 18.77 -30.85 -8.49
CA GLY A 151 18.89 -30.54 -7.06
C GLY A 151 20.02 -31.35 -6.42
N ASP A 152 20.80 -30.72 -5.56
CA ASP A 152 21.83 -31.39 -4.77
C ASP A 152 21.15 -32.38 -3.81
N TYR A 153 21.68 -33.58 -3.63
CA TYR A 153 21.15 -34.51 -2.63
C TYR A 153 22.23 -35.47 -2.13
N ILE A 154 22.00 -36.09 -0.97
CA ILE A 154 22.80 -37.19 -0.46
C ILE A 154 22.01 -38.03 0.54
N ILE A 155 22.22 -39.34 0.50
CA ILE A 155 21.66 -40.31 1.44
C ILE A 155 22.82 -41.13 2.00
N VAL A 156 22.96 -41.16 3.33
CA VAL A 156 23.96 -41.98 4.03
C VAL A 156 23.30 -42.87 5.08
N LYS A 157 23.86 -44.07 5.29
CA LYS A 157 23.37 -45.07 6.25
C LYS A 157 24.52 -45.65 7.09
N PRO A 158 24.23 -46.20 8.29
CA PRO A 158 25.24 -46.94 9.03
C PRO A 158 25.73 -48.15 8.23
N ASN A 159 26.99 -48.52 8.45
CA ASN A 159 27.62 -49.73 7.88
C ASN A 159 28.40 -50.54 8.92
N ALA A 160 28.49 -50.02 10.15
CA ALA A 160 29.13 -50.62 11.31
C ALA A 160 28.48 -50.03 12.56
N ALA A 161 28.58 -50.74 13.69
CA ALA A 161 28.08 -50.22 14.95
C ALA A 161 28.98 -49.08 15.43
N GLN A 162 28.39 -47.99 15.91
CA GLN A 162 29.14 -46.82 16.37
C GLN A 162 28.95 -46.67 17.89
N SER A 163 30.03 -46.75 18.66
CA SER A 163 30.00 -46.38 20.08
C SER A 163 30.03 -44.86 20.20
N VAL A 164 29.05 -44.29 20.91
CA VAL A 164 28.88 -42.85 21.07
C VAL A 164 28.71 -42.48 22.54
N SER A 165 29.12 -41.27 22.88
CA SER A 165 28.91 -40.63 24.18
C SER A 165 28.39 -39.21 23.97
N THR A 166 28.15 -38.47 25.06
CA THR A 166 27.76 -37.07 24.99
C THR A 166 28.80 -36.25 24.23
N GLY A 167 28.36 -35.48 23.23
CA GLY A 167 29.22 -34.68 22.37
C GLY A 167 29.87 -35.45 21.21
N SER A 168 29.59 -36.75 21.05
CA SER A 168 29.99 -37.49 19.85
C SER A 168 29.21 -37.02 18.62
N ASP A 169 29.86 -37.11 17.45
CA ASP A 169 29.22 -36.87 16.16
C ASP A 169 28.84 -38.22 15.52
N VAL A 170 27.74 -38.25 14.75
CA VAL A 170 27.31 -39.46 14.03
C VAL A 170 28.13 -39.61 12.75
N THR A 171 28.82 -40.75 12.60
CA THR A 171 29.73 -41.00 11.47
C THR A 171 29.32 -42.26 10.72
N PHE A 172 28.22 -42.18 9.97
CA PHE A 172 27.75 -43.27 9.10
C PHE A 172 28.72 -43.53 7.95
N GLY A 173 29.08 -44.78 7.67
CA GLY A 173 30.16 -45.07 6.72
C GLY A 173 29.71 -45.38 5.27
N SER A 174 28.40 -45.42 4.96
CA SER A 174 27.92 -45.78 3.61
C SER A 174 27.12 -44.64 2.97
N VAL A 175 27.63 -44.09 1.87
CA VAL A 175 26.85 -43.22 0.96
C VAL A 175 26.07 -44.12 -0.02
N ILE A 176 24.75 -43.97 -0.06
CA ILE A 176 23.88 -44.76 -0.96
C ILE A 176 23.74 -44.05 -2.31
N ALA A 177 23.55 -42.74 -2.27
CA ALA A 177 23.40 -41.91 -3.45
C ALA A 177 23.77 -40.47 -3.11
N SER A 178 24.34 -39.74 -4.06
CA SER A 178 24.73 -38.34 -3.90
C SER A 178 24.77 -37.59 -5.23
N ASN A 179 24.44 -36.31 -5.18
CA ASN A 179 24.64 -35.33 -6.25
C ASN A 179 25.08 -34.01 -5.61
N ASN A 180 26.29 -33.52 -5.94
CA ASN A 180 26.87 -32.24 -5.52
C ASN A 180 27.03 -31.95 -4.01
N ILE A 181 26.49 -32.77 -3.11
CA ILE A 181 26.78 -32.71 -1.67
C ILE A 181 27.92 -33.68 -1.37
N THR A 182 28.98 -33.18 -0.74
CA THR A 182 30.10 -34.03 -0.29
C THR A 182 29.90 -34.46 1.15
N TYR A 183 30.36 -35.68 1.47
CA TYR A 183 30.28 -36.27 2.80
C TYR A 183 31.63 -36.85 3.22
N ASN A 184 32.10 -36.47 4.41
CA ASN A 184 33.32 -37.01 5.00
C ASN A 184 33.15 -37.17 6.52
N SER A 185 33.23 -38.41 7.00
CA SER A 185 33.23 -38.74 8.45
C SER A 185 32.14 -38.03 9.26
N GLY A 186 30.88 -38.09 8.81
CA GLY A 186 29.74 -37.47 9.51
C GLY A 186 29.44 -36.02 9.12
N VAL A 187 30.28 -35.40 8.28
CA VAL A 187 30.15 -33.98 7.88
C VAL A 187 29.66 -33.86 6.44
N PHE A 188 28.62 -33.05 6.24
CA PHE A 188 28.03 -32.70 4.94
C PHE A 188 28.40 -31.27 4.57
N ASN A 189 28.87 -31.02 3.35
CA ASN A 189 29.19 -29.66 2.90
C ASN A 189 28.07 -29.10 2.01
N LEU A 190 27.43 -28.04 2.48
CA LEU A 190 26.31 -27.37 1.84
C LEU A 190 26.77 -26.07 1.17
N LYS A 191 26.19 -25.76 0.00
CA LYS A 191 26.55 -24.56 -0.76
C LYS A 191 25.72 -23.36 -0.34
N ALA A 192 26.36 -22.19 -0.27
CA ALA A 192 25.71 -20.93 0.04
C ALA A 192 24.50 -20.66 -0.88
N GLY A 193 23.44 -20.09 -0.31
CA GLY A 193 22.28 -19.60 -1.05
C GLY A 193 21.25 -20.66 -1.45
N LYS A 194 21.55 -21.96 -1.29
CA LYS A 194 20.61 -23.07 -1.53
C LYS A 194 19.85 -23.46 -0.26
N THR A 195 18.61 -23.93 -0.41
CA THR A 195 17.80 -24.40 0.71
C THR A 195 17.81 -25.92 0.76
N TYR A 196 18.17 -26.47 1.90
CA TYR A 196 18.29 -27.91 2.12
C TYR A 196 17.30 -28.39 3.17
N VAL A 197 16.77 -29.58 2.96
CA VAL A 197 16.05 -30.37 3.97
C VAL A 197 17.01 -31.43 4.50
N LEU A 198 17.25 -31.40 5.80
CA LEU A 198 18.15 -32.31 6.51
C LEU A 198 17.30 -33.21 7.40
N ARG A 199 17.53 -34.52 7.36
CA ARG A 199 16.82 -35.50 8.19
C ARG A 199 17.78 -36.53 8.71
N CYS A 200 17.63 -36.89 9.98
CA CYS A 200 18.42 -37.94 10.61
C CYS A 200 17.53 -38.81 11.50
N GLN A 201 17.62 -40.12 11.27
CA GLN A 201 17.02 -41.14 12.10
C GLN A 201 18.10 -42.09 12.59
N LEU A 202 18.25 -42.21 13.91
CA LEU A 202 19.23 -43.06 14.57
C LEU A 202 18.51 -44.10 15.43
N HIS A 203 19.11 -45.27 15.59
CA HIS A 203 18.67 -46.29 16.56
C HIS A 203 19.90 -46.78 17.34
N ALA A 204 19.70 -47.21 18.58
CA ALA A 204 20.75 -47.84 19.39
C ALA A 204 20.39 -49.28 19.75
N THR A 205 21.40 -50.14 19.84
CA THR A 205 21.26 -51.50 20.37
C THR A 205 21.32 -51.49 21.89
N ASP A 206 22.26 -50.73 22.47
CA ASP A 206 22.52 -50.77 23.91
C ASP A 206 22.88 -49.41 24.49
N PHE A 207 22.63 -49.24 25.79
CA PHE A 207 23.01 -48.08 26.59
C PHE A 207 23.71 -48.54 27.86
N SER A 208 24.73 -47.80 28.28
CA SER A 208 25.45 -48.03 29.55
C SER A 208 24.61 -47.80 30.80
N LEU A 209 23.52 -47.03 30.68
CA LEU A 209 22.61 -46.70 31.78
C LEU A 209 21.27 -47.39 31.55
N ALA A 210 20.70 -47.97 32.61
CA ALA A 210 19.37 -48.56 32.55
C ALA A 210 18.33 -47.47 32.20
N GLY A 211 17.59 -47.65 31.11
CA GLY A 211 16.66 -46.64 30.59
C GLY A 211 17.33 -45.39 29.99
N GLY A 212 18.61 -45.49 29.62
CA GLY A 212 19.33 -44.40 28.97
C GLY A 212 18.74 -44.03 27.62
N PHE A 213 18.75 -42.73 27.30
CA PHE A 213 18.41 -42.19 25.98
C PHE A 213 19.47 -41.17 25.56
N PHE A 214 19.61 -40.97 24.26
CA PHE A 214 20.40 -39.86 23.71
C PHE A 214 19.49 -38.96 22.89
N ILE A 215 19.72 -37.66 22.95
CA ILE A 215 19.14 -36.71 22.02
C ILE A 215 20.16 -36.39 20.92
N TYR A 216 19.70 -35.98 19.75
CA TYR A 216 20.60 -35.59 18.67
C TYR A 216 19.99 -34.50 17.79
N GLU A 217 20.86 -33.64 17.26
CA GLU A 217 20.47 -32.45 16.51
C GLU A 217 21.43 -32.21 15.35
N TRP A 218 20.95 -31.48 14.34
CA TRP A 218 21.82 -30.94 13.30
C TRP A 218 22.54 -29.71 13.83
N VAL A 219 23.87 -29.71 13.71
CA VAL A 219 24.72 -28.62 14.16
C VAL A 219 25.63 -28.13 13.04
N ASP A 220 26.04 -26.87 13.12
CA ASP A 220 27.17 -26.36 12.35
C ASP A 220 28.44 -27.08 12.81
N ALA A 221 29.16 -27.67 11.86
CA ALA A 221 30.32 -28.51 12.15
C ALA A 221 31.52 -27.70 12.70
N SER A 222 31.57 -26.39 12.47
CA SER A 222 32.68 -25.51 12.88
C SER A 222 32.65 -25.14 14.37
N ASN A 223 31.46 -24.97 14.93
CA ASN A 223 31.27 -24.44 16.29
C ASN A 223 30.32 -25.29 17.15
N ASN A 224 29.73 -26.35 16.59
CA ASN A 224 28.73 -27.23 17.23
C ASN A 224 27.45 -26.52 17.67
N SER A 225 27.14 -25.33 17.15
CA SER A 225 25.86 -24.66 17.41
C SER A 225 24.74 -25.35 16.64
N VAL A 226 23.58 -25.52 17.29
CA VAL A 226 22.38 -26.11 16.66
C VAL A 226 21.95 -25.24 15.48
N LEU A 227 21.66 -25.90 14.34
CA LEU A 227 21.19 -25.19 13.15
C LEU A 227 19.82 -24.56 13.40
N PRO A 228 19.53 -23.40 12.78
CA PRO A 228 18.20 -22.80 12.82
C PRO A 228 17.14 -23.81 12.36
N SER A 229 16.02 -23.89 13.09
CA SER A 229 14.90 -24.82 12.84
C SER A 229 15.20 -26.32 13.02
N SER A 230 16.38 -26.70 13.54
CA SER A 230 16.63 -28.10 13.88
C SER A 230 15.68 -28.56 14.98
N THR A 231 14.94 -29.64 14.73
CA THR A 231 14.26 -30.40 15.77
C THR A 231 15.23 -31.37 16.44
N THR A 232 14.93 -31.70 17.69
CA THR A 232 15.68 -32.69 18.45
C THR A 232 15.13 -34.10 18.16
N GLY A 233 15.99 -34.99 17.68
CA GLY A 233 15.71 -36.41 17.59
C GLY A 233 16.03 -37.13 18.89
N VAL A 234 15.46 -38.32 19.09
CA VAL A 234 15.69 -39.15 20.28
C VAL A 234 16.09 -40.56 19.86
N VAL A 235 17.21 -41.04 20.39
CA VAL A 235 17.64 -42.44 20.28
C VAL A 235 17.19 -43.20 21.51
N ASP A 236 16.42 -44.26 21.30
CA ASP A 236 16.01 -45.23 22.31
C ASP A 236 16.50 -46.64 21.93
N ALA A 237 16.58 -47.55 22.92
CA ALA A 237 17.07 -48.91 22.76
C ALA A 237 16.08 -49.75 21.97
N ILE A 238 16.58 -50.45 20.96
CA ILE A 238 15.83 -51.46 20.20
C ILE A 238 15.23 -52.54 21.13
N ASN A 239 15.88 -52.80 22.26
CA ASN A 239 15.57 -53.87 23.20
C ASN A 239 14.24 -53.63 23.95
N ASN A 240 13.72 -52.39 23.95
CA ASN A 240 12.46 -52.02 24.58
C ASN A 240 11.22 -52.24 23.70
N TYR A 241 11.39 -52.62 22.42
CA TYR A 241 10.27 -52.88 21.50
C TYR A 241 10.42 -54.26 20.83
N PRO A 242 9.40 -55.15 20.90
CA PRO A 242 9.40 -56.36 20.10
C PRO A 242 9.45 -55.96 18.62
N ALA A 243 10.29 -56.66 17.84
CA ALA A 243 10.70 -56.38 16.46
C ALA A 243 9.56 -56.28 15.39
N THR A 244 8.30 -56.24 15.81
CA THR A 244 7.11 -56.17 14.95
C THR A 244 6.36 -54.84 15.04
N SER A 245 6.73 -53.93 15.95
CA SER A 245 6.18 -52.56 16.02
C SER A 245 7.29 -51.52 16.14
N LEU A 246 8.02 -51.28 15.05
CA LEU A 246 8.96 -50.16 14.94
C LEU A 246 8.15 -48.85 14.88
N GLY A 247 7.67 -48.37 16.04
CA GLY A 247 7.11 -47.04 16.18
C GLY A 247 8.17 -46.00 15.80
N GLY A 248 7.81 -45.03 14.97
CA GLY A 248 8.74 -44.03 14.46
C GLY A 248 9.42 -43.27 15.59
N GLN A 249 10.72 -43.50 15.78
CA GLN A 249 11.52 -42.70 16.70
C GLN A 249 11.54 -41.23 16.22
N PRO A 250 11.50 -40.24 17.12
CA PRO A 250 11.57 -38.83 16.75
C PRO A 250 12.84 -38.54 15.94
N GLU A 251 12.67 -38.01 14.73
CA GLU A 251 13.78 -37.66 13.84
C GLU A 251 14.32 -36.24 14.12
N ALA A 252 15.62 -36.05 13.90
CA ALA A 252 16.18 -34.70 13.82
C ALA A 252 15.99 -34.17 12.41
N TYR A 253 15.23 -33.09 12.29
CA TYR A 253 14.82 -32.46 11.05
C TYR A 253 15.26 -31.00 11.03
N ALA A 254 15.79 -30.50 9.92
CA ALA A 254 16.08 -29.07 9.76
C ALA A 254 15.81 -28.61 8.32
N ILE A 255 15.33 -27.37 8.16
CA ILE A 255 15.37 -26.66 6.89
C ILE A 255 16.42 -25.57 7.00
N TYR A 256 17.50 -25.69 6.24
CA TYR A 256 18.65 -24.80 6.39
C TYR A 256 19.05 -24.17 5.06
N ARG A 257 19.23 -22.84 5.08
CA ARG A 257 19.74 -22.05 3.97
C ARG A 257 21.02 -21.34 4.40
N PRO A 258 22.20 -21.93 4.15
CA PRO A 258 23.47 -21.32 4.52
C PRO A 258 23.73 -20.02 3.73
N THR A 259 24.20 -18.98 4.40
CA THR A 259 24.61 -17.71 3.75
C THR A 259 26.03 -17.75 3.18
N VAL A 260 26.84 -18.71 3.63
CA VAL A 260 28.19 -19.05 3.15
C VAL A 260 28.30 -20.56 3.06
N ASP A 261 29.21 -21.10 2.25
CA ASP A 261 29.42 -22.56 2.20
C ASP A 261 29.64 -23.09 3.63
N THR A 262 28.76 -23.99 4.08
CA THR A 262 28.67 -24.40 5.49
C THR A 262 28.77 -25.91 5.59
N SER A 263 29.60 -26.38 6.52
CA SER A 263 29.68 -27.79 6.88
C SER A 263 28.72 -28.08 8.04
N VAL A 264 27.92 -29.12 7.93
CA VAL A 264 26.94 -29.52 8.95
C VAL A 264 27.12 -30.98 9.35
N LYS A 265 26.72 -31.34 10.57
CA LYS A 265 26.80 -32.72 11.09
C LYS A 265 25.68 -32.98 12.10
N VAL A 266 25.48 -34.24 12.46
CA VAL A 266 24.58 -34.63 13.56
C VAL A 266 25.40 -34.89 14.81
N ARG A 267 25.01 -34.26 15.93
CA ARG A 267 25.71 -34.35 17.21
C ARG A 267 24.80 -34.86 18.31
N LEU A 268 25.33 -35.74 19.16
CA LEU A 268 24.60 -36.36 20.27
C LEU A 268 24.75 -35.59 21.58
N GLY A 269 23.65 -35.50 22.34
CA GLY A 269 23.58 -35.01 23.72
C GLY A 269 22.97 -36.06 24.65
N GLY A 270 23.31 -36.07 25.94
CA GLY A 270 22.83 -37.07 26.89
C GLY A 270 23.82 -37.36 28.01
N ALA A 271 23.75 -38.56 28.59
CA ALA A 271 24.68 -39.07 29.59
C ALA A 271 25.00 -40.56 29.35
N GLY A 272 26.22 -40.98 29.70
CA GLY A 272 26.69 -42.36 29.49
C GLY A 272 27.24 -42.61 28.08
N THR A 273 27.21 -43.87 27.66
CA THR A 273 27.53 -44.33 26.30
C THR A 273 26.37 -45.12 25.70
N ALA A 274 26.21 -45.06 24.37
CA ALA A 274 25.28 -45.87 23.59
C ALA A 274 25.97 -46.50 22.38
N GLN A 275 25.44 -47.62 21.89
CA GLN A 275 25.91 -48.29 20.68
C GLN A 275 24.87 -48.13 19.57
N LEU A 276 25.17 -47.30 18.56
CA LEU A 276 24.27 -47.09 17.42
C LEU A 276 24.20 -48.35 16.55
N ASN A 277 23.00 -48.64 16.06
CA ASN A 277 22.70 -49.84 15.28
C ASN A 277 23.42 -49.82 13.90
N PRO A 278 24.09 -50.91 13.49
CA PRO A 278 24.83 -50.98 12.23
C PRO A 278 23.97 -51.09 10.97
N GLY A 279 22.68 -51.42 11.08
CA GLY A 279 21.79 -51.72 9.96
C GLY A 279 20.53 -50.86 9.88
N ILE A 280 20.23 -50.07 10.92
CA ILE A 280 19.00 -49.28 11.00
C ILE A 280 19.35 -47.82 11.31
N GLY A 281 18.90 -46.93 10.43
CA GLY A 281 19.12 -45.49 10.52
C GLY A 281 19.55 -44.91 9.18
N PHE A 282 19.37 -43.60 9.02
CA PHE A 282 19.82 -42.88 7.84
C PHE A 282 19.98 -41.41 8.15
N MET A 283 20.80 -40.73 7.33
CA MET A 283 20.78 -39.29 7.20
C MET A 283 20.56 -38.93 5.73
N THR A 284 19.67 -37.98 5.48
CA THR A 284 19.44 -37.43 4.14
C THR A 284 19.60 -35.93 4.15
N VAL A 285 20.26 -35.40 3.12
CA VAL A 285 20.22 -33.98 2.81
C VAL A 285 19.75 -33.85 1.37
N THR A 286 18.67 -33.10 1.15
CA THR A 286 18.11 -32.89 -0.19
C THR A 286 17.90 -31.40 -0.39
N GLU A 287 18.45 -30.85 -1.46
CA GLU A 287 18.10 -29.52 -1.93
C GLU A 287 16.62 -29.50 -2.24
N LEU A 288 15.91 -28.54 -1.67
CA LEU A 288 14.56 -28.24 -2.07
C LEU A 288 14.64 -27.58 -3.45
N ALA A 289 14.67 -28.45 -4.48
CA ALA A 289 15.07 -28.18 -5.86
C ALA A 289 14.66 -26.78 -6.33
N GLY A 290 15.63 -25.90 -6.61
CA GLY A 290 15.47 -24.71 -7.46
C GLY A 290 14.16 -23.94 -7.30
N GLY A 291 13.59 -23.97 -6.10
CA GLY A 291 12.33 -23.35 -5.84
C GLY A 291 12.61 -21.86 -5.82
N ASN A 292 12.04 -21.16 -6.78
CA ASN A 292 11.44 -19.86 -6.48
C ASN A 292 10.39 -19.93 -5.33
N GLY A 293 10.30 -21.04 -4.58
CA GLY A 293 9.86 -21.08 -3.21
C GLY A 293 10.86 -20.35 -2.31
N ASN A 294 10.77 -19.02 -2.35
CA ASN A 294 11.11 -18.19 -1.22
C ASN A 294 10.53 -18.87 0.03
N GLY A 295 11.37 -19.38 0.93
CA GLY A 295 11.00 -19.79 2.28
C GLY A 295 10.64 -18.58 3.15
N GLY A 296 9.89 -17.63 2.58
CA GLY A 296 9.21 -16.57 3.29
C GLY A 296 7.75 -16.95 3.35
N THR A 297 7.31 -17.47 4.49
CA THR A 297 5.97 -17.23 5.05
C THR A 297 5.02 -16.48 4.12
N THR A 298 4.37 -17.14 3.15
CA THR A 298 3.42 -16.52 2.18
C THR A 298 3.65 -15.02 1.98
N ILE A 299 4.87 -14.59 1.65
CA ILE A 299 5.06 -13.23 1.17
C ILE A 299 4.70 -13.36 -0.29
N ILE A 300 3.51 -12.89 -0.61
CA ILE A 300 3.11 -12.61 -1.98
C ILE A 300 4.26 -11.78 -2.57
N ASN A 301 5.13 -12.39 -3.37
CA ASN A 301 6.05 -11.71 -4.27
C ASN A 301 5.21 -11.08 -5.40
N ASN A 302 4.29 -10.21 -5.02
CA ASN A 302 3.96 -9.11 -5.88
C ASN A 302 5.26 -8.34 -5.97
N ASN A 303 5.76 -8.07 -7.18
CA ASN A 303 6.64 -6.93 -7.36
C ASN A 303 5.86 -5.72 -6.83
N ILE A 304 6.03 -5.36 -5.56
CA ILE A 304 5.35 -4.21 -4.97
C ILE A 304 6.05 -3.00 -5.55
N THR A 305 5.53 -2.53 -6.68
CA THR A 305 5.97 -1.30 -7.31
C THR A 305 5.39 -0.15 -6.52
N ALA A 306 6.26 0.60 -5.84
CA ALA A 306 5.90 1.93 -5.36
C ALA A 306 5.90 2.88 -6.56
N SER A 307 4.71 3.29 -7.02
CA SER A 307 4.54 4.27 -8.09
C SER A 307 3.67 5.41 -7.60
N ASN A 308 3.79 6.58 -8.24
CA ASN A 308 2.90 7.72 -8.06
C ASN A 308 2.70 8.17 -6.60
N GLY A 309 3.67 8.91 -6.05
CA GLY A 309 3.58 9.44 -4.68
C GLY A 309 4.09 8.50 -3.59
N LEU A 310 4.39 7.26 -3.94
CA LEU A 310 4.96 6.24 -3.06
C LEU A 310 6.47 6.06 -3.30
N THR A 311 7.19 5.63 -2.28
CA THR A 311 8.62 5.27 -2.34
C THR A 311 8.84 3.96 -1.61
N LEU A 312 9.64 3.06 -2.19
CA LEU A 312 10.04 1.81 -1.55
C LEU A 312 11.38 2.02 -0.82
N SER A 313 11.42 1.65 0.47
CA SER A 313 12.61 1.76 1.32
C SER A 313 12.83 0.43 2.03
N GLY A 314 13.73 -0.40 1.47
CA GLY A 314 13.86 -1.80 1.90
C GLY A 314 12.56 -2.56 1.64
N THR A 315 11.92 -3.01 2.71
CA THR A 315 10.63 -3.72 2.68
C THR A 315 9.41 -2.82 2.89
N ASP A 316 9.60 -1.51 3.11
CA ASP A 316 8.53 -0.57 3.46
C ASP A 316 8.08 0.25 2.25
N VAL A 317 6.78 0.27 1.97
CA VAL A 317 6.17 1.26 1.06
C VAL A 317 5.78 2.49 1.86
N LYS A 318 6.35 3.64 1.52
CA LYS A 318 6.15 4.93 2.21
C LYS A 318 5.49 5.94 1.27
N LEU A 319 4.72 6.87 1.84
CA LEU A 319 4.30 8.08 1.14
C LEU A 319 5.47 9.07 1.06
N GLY A 320 5.51 9.90 0.02
CA GLY A 320 6.52 10.96 -0.14
C GLY A 320 7.38 10.88 -1.40
N GLY A 321 7.04 9.99 -2.33
CA GLY A 321 7.62 9.98 -3.69
C GLY A 321 7.01 11.07 -4.58
N THR A 322 7.56 11.25 -5.77
CA THR A 322 6.97 12.14 -6.79
C THR A 322 5.65 11.56 -7.30
N LEU A 323 4.60 12.38 -7.37
CA LEU A 323 3.37 12.04 -8.08
C LEU A 323 3.65 12.14 -9.59
N SER A 324 3.51 11.01 -10.30
CA SER A 324 3.71 10.93 -11.75
C SER A 324 2.39 11.02 -12.52
N GLN A 325 1.26 10.95 -11.82
CA GLN A 325 -0.11 11.00 -12.34
C GLN A 325 -1.03 11.68 -11.30
N THR A 326 -2.25 12.03 -11.71
CA THR A 326 -3.31 12.48 -10.79
C THR A 326 -3.58 11.42 -9.72
N THR A 327 -3.84 11.85 -8.49
CA THR A 327 -4.11 10.94 -7.37
C THR A 327 -5.35 11.41 -6.61
N ASP A 328 -6.33 10.52 -6.53
CA ASP A 328 -7.58 10.75 -5.83
C ASP A 328 -7.66 9.85 -4.60
N ILE A 329 -7.94 10.43 -3.43
CA ILE A 329 -8.23 9.66 -2.20
C ILE A 329 -9.76 9.59 -2.05
N ALA A 330 -10.37 8.53 -2.56
CA ALA A 330 -11.79 8.28 -2.40
C ALA A 330 -12.09 7.75 -0.99
N THR A 331 -12.74 8.55 -0.15
CA THR A 331 -12.99 8.18 1.26
C THR A 331 -14.22 7.28 1.45
N ALA A 332 -15.11 7.18 0.45
CA ALA A 332 -16.30 6.33 0.45
C ALA A 332 -17.15 6.45 1.73
N GLY A 333 -17.28 7.67 2.27
CA GLY A 333 -18.04 7.95 3.50
C GLY A 333 -17.25 7.80 4.81
N ASN A 334 -15.97 7.43 4.76
CA ASN A 334 -15.10 7.31 5.92
C ASN A 334 -14.26 8.57 6.16
N ASN A 335 -13.64 8.67 7.34
CA ASN A 335 -12.79 9.79 7.70
C ASN A 335 -11.33 9.54 7.28
N LEU A 336 -10.72 10.51 6.58
CA LEU A 336 -9.26 10.59 6.46
C LEU A 336 -8.71 11.33 7.68
N SER A 337 -8.07 10.60 8.59
CA SER A 337 -7.57 11.16 9.85
C SER A 337 -6.05 11.30 9.84
N ILE A 338 -5.55 12.52 10.10
CA ILE A 338 -4.13 12.80 10.35
C ILE A 338 -4.00 13.19 11.83
N ASN A 339 -3.82 12.19 12.70
CA ASN A 339 -3.87 12.34 14.16
C ASN A 339 -2.49 12.44 14.85
N GLY A 340 -1.41 12.38 14.07
CA GLY A 340 -0.06 12.57 14.59
C GLY A 340 0.17 13.99 15.10
N THR A 341 1.26 14.17 15.86
CA THR A 341 1.63 15.49 16.41
C THR A 341 2.15 16.46 15.34
N GLY A 342 2.48 15.95 14.15
CA GLY A 342 2.95 16.70 12.98
C GLY A 342 1.96 17.71 12.39
N LYS A 343 2.30 18.24 11.22
CA LYS A 343 1.56 19.27 10.49
C LYS A 343 1.31 18.83 9.06
N VAL A 344 0.23 19.34 8.45
CA VAL A 344 -0.01 19.24 7.01
C VAL A 344 0.63 20.46 6.37
N LEU A 345 1.68 20.25 5.58
CA LEU A 345 2.38 21.30 4.85
C LEU A 345 1.99 21.22 3.37
N VAL A 346 1.63 22.36 2.78
CA VAL A 346 1.27 22.50 1.37
C VAL A 346 2.15 23.58 0.76
N GLY A 347 2.87 23.25 -0.32
CA GLY A 347 3.82 24.16 -0.97
C GLY A 347 5.21 24.23 -0.33
N THR A 348 5.42 23.56 0.82
CA THR A 348 6.71 23.49 1.51
C THR A 348 6.90 22.14 2.22
N ASN A 349 8.15 21.76 2.49
CA ASN A 349 8.51 20.60 3.32
C ASN A 349 9.17 21.02 4.66
N ILE A 350 9.23 22.32 4.95
CA ILE A 350 9.76 22.89 6.19
C ILE A 350 8.69 23.79 6.80
N VAL A 351 8.56 23.77 8.12
CA VAL A 351 7.64 24.67 8.83
C VAL A 351 8.17 26.11 8.73
N PRO A 352 7.47 27.04 8.07
CA PRO A 352 7.86 28.44 7.99
C PRO A 352 7.92 29.10 9.37
N ALA A 353 8.76 30.14 9.50
CA ALA A 353 8.86 30.91 10.73
C ALA A 353 7.48 31.47 11.13
N GLY A 354 7.13 31.35 12.42
CA GLY A 354 5.84 31.81 12.96
C GLY A 354 4.67 30.81 12.81
N ALA A 355 4.82 29.72 12.07
CA ALA A 355 3.76 28.72 11.88
C ALA A 355 3.74 27.59 12.94
N SER A 356 4.37 27.79 14.10
CA SER A 356 4.54 26.75 15.12
C SER A 356 3.21 26.29 15.73
N SER A 357 2.22 27.17 15.85
CA SER A 357 0.89 26.86 16.39
C SER A 357 -0.08 26.29 15.34
N ALA A 358 0.18 26.47 14.05
CA ALA A 358 -0.72 26.02 12.98
C ALA A 358 -0.58 24.51 12.71
N LYS A 359 -1.72 23.84 12.46
CA LYS A 359 -1.74 22.42 12.06
C LYS A 359 -1.76 22.22 10.54
N ILE A 360 -2.31 23.18 9.82
CA ILE A 360 -2.26 23.27 8.36
C ILE A 360 -1.44 24.52 8.02
N VAL A 361 -0.41 24.36 7.20
CA VAL A 361 0.42 25.46 6.72
C VAL A 361 0.44 25.43 5.21
N ILE A 362 0.13 26.55 4.60
CA ILE A 362 0.15 26.74 3.15
C ILE A 362 1.16 27.83 2.84
N ASP A 363 2.21 27.48 2.11
CA ASP A 363 3.25 28.42 1.65
C ASP A 363 3.20 28.49 0.13
N ASN A 364 2.65 29.59 -0.40
CA ASN A 364 2.54 29.86 -1.83
C ASN A 364 3.62 30.86 -2.32
N GLY A 365 4.65 31.11 -1.51
CA GLY A 365 5.68 32.11 -1.76
C GLY A 365 5.09 33.51 -1.95
N THR A 366 5.43 34.17 -3.05
CA THR A 366 4.96 35.52 -3.40
C THR A 366 3.70 35.53 -4.26
N THR A 367 3.09 34.37 -4.53
CA THR A 367 1.92 34.26 -5.41
C THR A 367 0.63 34.43 -4.61
N ASN A 368 -0.26 35.29 -5.08
CA ASN A 368 -1.57 35.51 -4.45
C ASN A 368 -2.47 34.25 -4.56
N GLY A 369 -3.39 34.07 -3.61
CA GLY A 369 -4.41 33.02 -3.67
C GLY A 369 -3.98 31.66 -3.13
N ALA A 370 -3.32 31.63 -1.97
CA ALA A 370 -2.82 30.40 -1.35
C ALA A 370 -3.94 29.40 -0.95
N LEU A 371 -5.14 29.88 -0.64
CA LEU A 371 -6.27 29.05 -0.23
C LEU A 371 -7.55 29.53 -0.92
N GLN A 372 -8.24 28.60 -1.59
CA GLN A 372 -9.59 28.81 -2.10
C GLN A 372 -10.57 27.94 -1.32
N ILE A 373 -11.63 28.54 -0.79
CA ILE A 373 -12.72 27.85 -0.10
C ILE A 373 -14.00 28.16 -0.87
N LYS A 374 -14.63 27.14 -1.45
CA LYS A 374 -15.83 27.29 -2.27
C LYS A 374 -16.87 26.30 -1.77
N ASP A 375 -17.94 26.81 -1.16
CA ASP A 375 -19.07 26.01 -0.68
C ASP A 375 -20.38 26.31 -1.46
N GLY A 376 -20.31 27.20 -2.44
CA GLY A 376 -21.47 27.66 -3.23
C GLY A 376 -22.08 28.96 -2.71
N THR A 377 -21.74 29.40 -1.50
CA THR A 377 -22.27 30.61 -0.85
C THR A 377 -21.30 31.79 -0.87
N GLN A 378 -20.06 31.57 -1.33
CA GLN A 378 -19.07 32.64 -1.47
C GLN A 378 -19.56 33.75 -2.42
N GLN A 379 -19.43 35.01 -2.00
CA GLN A 379 -19.83 36.21 -2.75
C GLN A 379 -18.86 37.37 -2.53
N LEU A 380 -18.89 38.37 -3.41
CA LEU A 380 -18.13 39.60 -3.22
C LEU A 380 -18.53 40.29 -1.90
N GLY A 381 -17.53 40.65 -1.09
CA GLY A 381 -17.75 41.32 0.21
C GLY A 381 -18.06 40.39 1.38
N TYR A 382 -18.20 39.09 1.15
CA TYR A 382 -18.39 38.11 2.23
C TYR A 382 -17.03 37.75 2.84
N VAL A 383 -17.03 37.49 4.13
CA VAL A 383 -15.87 37.03 4.90
C VAL A 383 -16.19 35.67 5.52
N LEU A 384 -15.16 34.83 5.70
CA LEU A 384 -15.32 33.56 6.38
C LEU A 384 -15.36 33.79 7.90
N THR A 385 -16.48 33.49 8.54
CA THR A 385 -16.71 33.69 9.99
C THR A 385 -17.00 32.37 10.67
N SER A 386 -16.51 32.20 11.90
CA SER A 386 -16.69 30.97 12.68
C SER A 386 -17.84 31.11 13.69
N ASP A 387 -18.62 30.06 13.89
CA ASP A 387 -19.63 29.96 14.96
C ASP A 387 -19.03 29.47 16.30
N SER A 388 -19.87 29.23 17.30
CA SER A 388 -19.44 28.77 18.63
C SER A 388 -18.84 27.36 18.64
N ASN A 389 -19.07 26.56 17.60
CA ASN A 389 -18.53 25.22 17.45
C ASN A 389 -17.26 25.20 16.59
N GLY A 390 -16.80 26.35 16.11
CA GLY A 390 -15.65 26.43 15.21
C GLY A 390 -16.00 26.22 13.73
N LEU A 391 -17.28 26.08 13.38
CA LEU A 391 -17.70 25.90 11.98
C LEU A 391 -17.63 27.23 11.25
N ALA A 392 -16.83 27.28 10.19
CA ALA A 392 -16.63 28.47 9.40
C ALA A 392 -17.58 28.50 8.19
N THR A 393 -18.26 29.64 7.98
CA THR A 393 -19.18 29.86 6.85
C THR A 393 -18.97 31.24 6.22
N TRP A 394 -19.28 31.38 4.94
CA TRP A 394 -19.26 32.69 4.28
C TRP A 394 -20.41 33.55 4.79
N SER A 395 -20.08 34.74 5.27
CA SER A 395 -21.05 35.67 5.83
C SER A 395 -20.89 37.06 5.22
N SER A 396 -22.01 37.67 4.84
CA SER A 396 -22.10 39.10 4.52
C SER A 396 -21.94 39.98 5.76
N THR A 397 -22.00 39.36 6.94
CA THR A 397 -21.76 40.02 8.22
C THR A 397 -20.27 40.21 8.38
N VAL A 398 -19.69 41.13 7.61
CA VAL A 398 -18.60 41.92 8.13
C VAL A 398 -19.14 42.47 9.44
N THR A 399 -18.56 42.12 10.58
CA THR A 399 -18.91 42.70 11.88
C THR A 399 -18.51 44.18 11.90
N THR A 400 -19.23 44.98 11.13
CA THR A 400 -19.40 46.43 11.25
C THR A 400 -20.89 46.77 11.36
N ALA A 401 -21.80 45.78 11.29
CA ALA A 401 -23.17 45.98 11.70
C ALA A 401 -23.15 46.32 13.20
N PHE A 402 -23.64 47.50 13.57
CA PHE A 402 -24.03 47.86 14.92
C PHE A 402 -24.97 46.76 15.43
N ALA A 403 -24.41 45.67 15.95
CA ALA A 403 -25.21 44.65 16.61
C ALA A 403 -26.06 45.39 17.64
N ASN A 404 -27.28 44.95 17.87
CA ASN A 404 -28.21 45.50 18.89
C ASN A 404 -27.65 45.45 20.33
N ASN A 405 -26.34 45.30 20.50
CA ASN A 405 -25.55 45.38 21.71
C ASN A 405 -25.32 46.84 22.16
N TRP A 406 -26.41 47.62 22.18
CA TRP A 406 -26.41 48.97 22.76
C TRP A 406 -26.25 48.84 24.28
N THR A 407 -25.23 49.48 24.82
CA THR A 407 -25.06 49.63 26.27
C THR A 407 -25.79 50.90 26.69
N SER A 408 -26.69 50.80 27.67
CA SER A 408 -27.37 51.97 28.21
C SER A 408 -26.55 52.67 29.29
N TYR A 409 -26.87 53.92 29.57
CA TYR A 409 -26.33 54.65 30.70
C TYR A 409 -26.64 53.95 32.04
N THR A 410 -25.87 54.31 33.06
CA THR A 410 -26.05 53.85 34.45
C THR A 410 -26.44 55.03 35.34
N GLY A 411 -27.05 54.77 36.49
CA GLY A 411 -27.51 55.79 37.44
C GLY A 411 -28.97 56.20 37.23
N THR A 412 -29.41 57.23 37.96
CA THR A 412 -30.79 57.74 37.90
C THR A 412 -30.77 59.15 37.35
N LEU A 413 -31.47 59.37 36.24
CA LEU A 413 -31.58 60.70 35.65
C LEU A 413 -32.32 61.64 36.60
N VAL A 414 -31.66 62.72 37.00
CA VAL A 414 -32.27 63.85 37.70
C VAL A 414 -32.34 65.04 36.76
N ASN A 415 -33.30 65.95 36.96
CA ASN A 415 -33.34 67.20 36.20
C ASN A 415 -32.13 68.07 36.60
N PRO A 416 -31.14 68.27 35.71
CA PRO A 416 -29.95 69.03 36.06
C PRO A 416 -30.18 70.55 36.00
N PHE A 417 -31.32 71.01 35.46
CA PHE A 417 -31.54 72.40 35.04
C PHE A 417 -32.33 73.24 36.06
N THR A 418 -32.19 72.99 37.35
CA THR A 418 -33.01 73.60 38.42
C THR A 418 -32.54 74.97 38.93
N GLY A 419 -31.29 75.37 38.66
CA GLY A 419 -30.72 76.62 39.17
C GLY A 419 -31.25 77.90 38.50
N ALA A 420 -31.19 79.04 39.19
CA ALA A 420 -31.69 80.33 38.70
C ALA A 420 -30.75 81.07 37.72
N THR A 421 -29.58 80.51 37.41
CA THR A 421 -28.59 81.08 36.48
C THR A 421 -28.13 80.06 35.44
N GLY A 422 -27.57 80.55 34.34
CA GLY A 422 -26.83 79.71 33.39
C GLY A 422 -25.57 79.14 34.04
N GLY A 423 -25.11 77.99 33.55
CA GLY A 423 -23.94 77.31 34.11
C GLY A 423 -23.68 75.95 33.46
N GLY A 424 -22.43 75.50 33.53
CA GLY A 424 -22.00 74.17 33.12
C GLY A 424 -21.64 73.27 34.31
N GLY A 425 -21.39 71.99 34.03
CA GLY A 425 -21.05 71.01 35.07
C GLY A 425 -22.23 70.57 35.93
N LEU A 426 -23.46 70.75 35.45
CA LEU A 426 -24.67 70.39 36.18
C LEU A 426 -24.81 68.86 36.21
N ALA A 427 -24.94 68.27 37.40
CA ALA A 427 -25.00 66.83 37.55
C ALA A 427 -26.33 66.26 37.02
N THR A 428 -26.25 65.30 36.09
CA THR A 428 -27.43 64.61 35.56
C THR A 428 -27.81 63.37 36.37
N GLY A 429 -26.94 62.91 37.28
CA GLY A 429 -27.12 61.68 38.05
C GLY A 429 -26.82 60.39 37.29
N ILE A 430 -26.43 60.49 36.01
CA ILE A 430 -26.12 59.33 35.15
C ILE A 430 -24.66 59.33 34.70
N SER A 431 -24.18 58.15 34.32
CA SER A 431 -22.81 57.91 33.83
C SER A 431 -22.80 56.85 32.74
N VAL A 432 -21.77 56.87 31.89
CA VAL A 432 -21.51 55.80 30.91
C VAL A 432 -20.25 55.05 31.28
N THR A 433 -20.31 53.71 31.23
CA THR A 433 -19.17 52.85 31.57
C THR A 433 -18.56 52.31 30.29
N ILE A 434 -17.33 52.75 30.01
CA ILE A 434 -16.59 52.45 28.79
C ILE A 434 -15.65 51.28 29.06
N PRO A 435 -15.88 50.10 28.48
CA PRO A 435 -15.12 48.88 28.82
C PRO A 435 -13.72 48.85 28.22
N ALA A 436 -13.51 49.58 27.12
CA ALA A 436 -12.24 49.58 26.39
C ALA A 436 -12.00 50.92 25.69
N LYS A 437 -10.73 51.29 25.48
CA LYS A 437 -10.34 52.40 24.60
C LYS A 437 -10.93 52.22 23.20
N GLY A 438 -11.36 53.31 22.56
CA GLY A 438 -11.75 53.34 21.15
C GLY A 438 -12.83 54.34 20.80
N TRP A 439 -13.38 54.22 19.60
CA TRP A 439 -14.48 55.03 19.09
C TRP A 439 -15.83 54.38 19.36
N TYR A 440 -16.75 55.20 19.86
CA TYR A 440 -18.09 54.80 20.27
C TYR A 440 -19.12 55.66 19.56
N PHE A 441 -20.19 55.02 19.12
CA PHE A 441 -21.35 55.69 18.59
C PHE A 441 -22.39 55.81 19.70
N PHE A 442 -22.84 57.04 19.98
CA PHE A 442 -23.86 57.37 20.96
C PHE A 442 -25.13 57.76 20.24
N ARG A 443 -26.26 57.35 20.83
CA ARG A 443 -27.59 57.88 20.51
C ARG A 443 -28.20 58.43 21.79
N ALA A 444 -28.79 59.62 21.70
CA ALA A 444 -29.46 60.25 22.82
C ALA A 444 -30.73 60.95 22.37
N GLY A 445 -31.75 60.90 23.22
CA GLY A 445 -32.98 61.65 23.05
C GLY A 445 -33.50 62.14 24.38
N LEU A 446 -34.03 63.35 24.38
CA LEU A 446 -34.64 64.01 25.53
C LEU A 446 -35.66 65.01 24.99
N THR A 447 -36.83 65.04 25.61
CA THR A 447 -37.82 66.09 25.38
C THR A 447 -37.87 67.03 26.57
N ILE A 448 -37.76 68.31 26.28
CA ILE A 448 -37.94 69.39 27.24
C ILE A 448 -38.94 70.42 26.69
N ALA A 449 -39.71 71.06 27.56
CA ALA A 449 -40.43 72.29 27.20
C ALA A 449 -39.78 73.47 27.90
N SER A 450 -39.41 74.50 27.14
CA SER A 450 -38.68 75.65 27.67
C SER A 450 -38.97 76.90 26.84
N GLU A 451 -38.83 78.07 27.46
CA GLU A 451 -38.56 79.33 26.77
C GLU A 451 -37.12 79.35 26.22
N CYS A 452 -36.70 80.45 25.56
CA CYS A 452 -35.41 80.60 24.88
C CYS A 452 -34.19 80.26 25.76
N ASN A 453 -33.62 79.05 25.62
CA ASN A 453 -32.40 78.62 26.30
C ASN A 453 -31.75 77.43 25.55
N ASP A 454 -30.42 77.38 25.54
CA ASP A 454 -29.69 76.22 25.02
C ASP A 454 -29.46 75.21 26.15
N TYR A 455 -29.68 73.93 25.85
CA TYR A 455 -29.47 72.82 26.79
C TYR A 455 -28.55 71.78 26.17
N VAL A 456 -27.57 71.32 26.95
CA VAL A 456 -26.55 70.36 26.50
C VAL A 456 -26.37 69.28 27.53
N PHE A 457 -26.26 68.02 27.11
CA PHE A 457 -25.65 66.94 27.87
C PHE A 457 -24.31 66.57 27.23
N TYR A 458 -23.29 66.40 28.05
CA TYR A 458 -21.93 66.13 27.60
C TYR A 458 -21.17 65.23 28.58
N ILE A 459 -20.12 64.59 28.08
CA ILE A 459 -19.17 63.83 28.88
C ILE A 459 -17.91 64.69 29.02
N ASN A 460 -17.52 65.00 30.26
CA ASN A 460 -16.43 65.93 30.52
C ASN A 460 -15.11 65.45 29.88
N GLY A 461 -14.46 66.35 29.12
CA GLY A 461 -13.22 66.03 28.40
C GLY A 461 -13.38 65.13 27.17
N ILE A 462 -14.60 64.72 26.81
CA ILE A 462 -14.86 63.83 25.67
C ILE A 462 -15.70 64.53 24.60
N GLY A 463 -16.87 65.08 24.95
CA GLY A 463 -17.74 65.76 24.01
C GLY A 463 -19.23 65.73 24.36
N GLU A 464 -20.04 66.41 23.56
CA GLU A 464 -21.49 66.48 23.72
C GLU A 464 -22.15 65.18 23.23
N VAL A 465 -23.18 64.70 23.96
CA VAL A 465 -24.01 63.54 23.57
C VAL A 465 -25.40 63.96 23.12
N TRP A 466 -25.90 65.10 23.60
CA TRP A 466 -27.19 65.66 23.23
C TRP A 466 -27.15 67.18 23.38
N LYS A 467 -27.79 67.90 22.46
CA LYS A 467 -27.86 69.36 22.49
C LYS A 467 -29.12 69.87 21.82
N THR A 468 -29.69 70.93 22.38
CA THR A 468 -30.72 71.70 21.72
C THR A 468 -30.41 73.19 21.82
N TYR A 469 -30.69 73.90 20.73
CA TYR A 469 -30.56 75.35 20.66
C TYR A 469 -31.94 75.96 20.57
N CYS A 470 -32.19 77.04 21.31
CA CYS A 470 -33.45 77.75 21.17
C CYS A 470 -33.28 78.99 20.29
N ASN A 471 -34.13 79.08 19.28
CA ASN A 471 -34.21 80.23 18.37
C ASN A 471 -35.58 80.92 18.45
N VAL A 472 -36.40 80.61 19.46
CA VAL A 472 -37.74 81.16 19.64
C VAL A 472 -37.88 81.82 21.01
N THR A 473 -38.66 82.90 21.08
CA THR A 473 -38.87 83.70 22.30
C THR A 473 -40.06 83.23 23.14
N THR A 474 -40.79 82.22 22.69
CA THR A 474 -41.95 81.63 23.39
C THR A 474 -41.66 80.20 23.83
N VAL A 475 -42.44 79.68 24.79
CA VAL A 475 -42.33 78.27 25.23
C VAL A 475 -42.52 77.34 24.04
N ALA A 476 -41.52 76.51 23.76
CA ALA A 476 -41.56 75.50 22.72
C ALA A 476 -41.17 74.13 23.26
N ASN A 477 -41.78 73.08 22.71
CA ASN A 477 -41.34 71.71 22.94
C ASN A 477 -40.08 71.47 22.09
N MET A 478 -38.95 71.29 22.77
CA MET A 478 -37.67 70.97 22.15
C MET A 478 -37.44 69.46 22.31
N SER A 479 -37.64 68.73 21.23
CA SER A 479 -37.49 67.28 21.19
C SER A 479 -36.55 66.85 20.05
N PRO A 480 -35.25 67.19 20.08
CA PRO A 480 -34.33 66.58 19.14
C PRO A 480 -34.27 65.08 19.42
N ARG A 481 -34.99 64.34 18.57
CA ARG A 481 -35.08 62.89 18.55
C ARG A 481 -33.81 62.33 17.90
N ASP A 482 -33.23 61.29 18.48
CA ASP A 482 -32.13 60.51 17.89
C ASP A 482 -30.89 61.33 17.50
N GLN A 483 -30.37 62.12 18.45
CA GLN A 483 -29.07 62.74 18.24
C GLN A 483 -27.97 61.70 18.32
N ASN A 484 -27.27 61.56 17.20
CA ASN A 484 -26.16 60.63 17.06
C ASN A 484 -24.83 61.37 17.18
N ARG A 485 -23.88 60.80 17.93
CA ARG A 485 -22.54 61.35 18.15
C ARG A 485 -21.50 60.25 18.08
N VAL A 486 -20.34 60.56 17.54
CA VAL A 486 -19.18 59.68 17.54
C VAL A 486 -18.15 60.29 18.48
N LEU A 487 -17.83 59.56 19.55
CA LEU A 487 -16.94 60.02 20.62
C LEU A 487 -15.79 59.03 20.80
N TYR A 488 -14.60 59.54 21.03
CA TYR A 488 -13.41 58.74 21.29
C TYR A 488 -13.07 58.75 22.78
N PHE A 489 -12.79 57.56 23.32
CA PHE A 489 -12.35 57.38 24.70
C PHE A 489 -10.95 56.82 24.70
N SER A 490 -10.00 57.59 25.22
CA SER A 490 -8.59 57.21 25.33
C SER A 490 -8.32 56.16 26.41
N THR A 491 -9.19 56.08 27.42
CA THR A 491 -9.04 55.21 28.60
C THR A 491 -10.37 54.53 28.92
N PRO A 492 -10.39 53.25 29.34
CA PRO A 492 -11.58 52.63 29.91
C PRO A 492 -11.95 53.27 31.25
N GLY A 493 -13.25 53.31 31.58
CA GLY A 493 -13.70 53.85 32.87
C GLY A 493 -15.16 54.28 32.88
N THR A 494 -15.60 54.78 34.04
CA THR A 494 -16.93 55.36 34.21
C THR A 494 -16.85 56.87 34.07
N TYR A 495 -17.61 57.41 33.14
CA TYR A 495 -17.61 58.83 32.80
C TYR A 495 -18.96 59.46 33.19
N PRO A 496 -18.98 60.47 34.06
CA PRO A 496 -20.20 61.18 34.40
C PRO A 496 -20.72 61.96 33.19
N VAL A 497 -22.03 61.93 32.99
CA VAL A 497 -22.70 62.82 32.04
C VAL A 497 -23.07 64.08 32.81
N LEU A 498 -22.66 65.22 32.30
CA LEU A 498 -22.94 66.53 32.86
C LEU A 498 -23.85 67.30 31.91
N ALA A 499 -24.44 68.37 32.41
CA ALA A 499 -25.29 69.23 31.62
C ALA A 499 -24.87 70.70 31.69
N ILE A 500 -25.29 71.47 30.70
CA ILE A 500 -25.06 72.91 30.58
C ILE A 500 -26.38 73.56 30.19
N LYS A 501 -26.65 74.74 30.76
CA LYS A 501 -27.68 75.65 30.26
C LYS A 501 -27.17 77.09 30.16
N THR A 502 -27.65 77.85 29.19
CA THR A 502 -27.14 79.21 28.92
C THR A 502 -27.72 80.31 29.82
N ASN A 503 -28.93 80.15 30.34
CA ASN A 503 -29.58 81.14 31.23
C ASN A 503 -30.35 80.47 32.39
N GLY A 504 -31.05 81.29 33.18
CA GLY A 504 -31.78 80.86 34.38
C GLY A 504 -33.09 80.10 34.14
N VAL A 505 -33.53 79.92 32.89
CA VAL A 505 -34.80 79.24 32.58
C VAL A 505 -34.73 77.77 33.04
N VAL A 506 -35.78 77.33 33.74
CA VAL A 506 -35.95 75.95 34.20
C VAL A 506 -36.95 75.27 33.28
N PRO A 507 -36.56 74.24 32.51
CA PRO A 507 -37.46 73.56 31.59
C PRO A 507 -38.40 72.59 32.33
N ALA A 508 -39.55 72.31 31.73
CA ALA A 508 -40.24 71.07 32.01
C ALA A 508 -39.40 69.92 31.42
N PHE A 509 -38.83 69.09 32.28
CA PHE A 509 -37.77 68.15 31.93
C PHE A 509 -38.30 66.72 31.73
N ASN A 510 -37.81 66.04 30.69
CA ASN A 510 -38.14 64.65 30.39
C ASN A 510 -39.65 64.39 30.27
N ILE A 511 -40.36 65.30 29.59
CA ILE A 511 -41.84 65.33 29.53
C ILE A 511 -42.46 64.35 28.52
N GLY A 512 -41.71 63.34 28.07
CA GLY A 512 -42.21 62.26 27.21
C GLY A 512 -41.73 62.28 25.75
N ASN A 513 -42.28 61.38 24.94
CA ASN A 513 -41.81 60.92 23.62
C ASN A 513 -40.71 61.73 22.88
N PRO A 514 -39.43 61.29 22.92
CA PRO A 514 -38.93 60.17 23.69
C PRO A 514 -38.76 60.52 25.17
N SER A 515 -39.07 59.59 26.06
CA SER A 515 -38.45 59.60 27.39
C SER A 515 -36.94 59.50 27.24
N PHE A 516 -36.20 60.09 28.16
CA PHE A 516 -34.74 60.12 28.08
C PHE A 516 -34.14 58.74 27.81
N TYR A 517 -33.26 58.68 26.81
CA TYR A 517 -32.35 57.55 26.59
C TYR A 517 -30.97 58.08 26.21
N LEU A 518 -29.96 57.30 26.59
CA LEU A 518 -28.57 57.49 26.19
C LEU A 518 -27.96 56.10 26.06
N ASP A 519 -27.76 55.66 24.83
CA ASP A 519 -27.14 54.37 24.56
C ASP A 519 -25.90 54.54 23.70
N PHE A 520 -24.98 53.60 23.84
CA PHE A 520 -23.73 53.62 23.11
C PHE A 520 -23.24 52.23 22.71
N VAL A 521 -22.44 52.17 21.66
CA VAL A 521 -21.84 50.93 21.17
C VAL A 521 -20.45 51.23 20.59
N LYS A 522 -19.49 50.35 20.85
CA LYS A 522 -18.14 50.45 20.29
C LYS A 522 -18.18 50.01 18.82
N PHE A 523 -17.59 50.79 17.92
CA PHE A 523 -17.50 50.41 16.51
C PHE A 523 -16.07 50.36 15.96
N GLN A 524 -15.10 50.96 16.66
CA GLN A 524 -13.70 50.90 16.27
C GLN A 524 -12.77 50.99 17.49
N ASN A 525 -11.60 50.35 17.42
CA ASN A 525 -10.54 50.47 18.42
C ASN A 525 -9.80 51.81 18.34
#